data_AF-A0A5B7KBL6-F1
#
_entry.id   AF-A0A5B7KBL6-F1
#
_cell.length_a   1.000
_cell.length_b   1.000
_cell.length_c   1.000
_cell.angle_alpha   90.00
_cell.angle_beta   90.00
_cell.angle_gamma   90.00
#
_symmetry.space_group_name_H-M   'P 1'
#
loop_
_entity.id
_entity.type
_entity.pdbx_description
1 polymer ?
#
loop_
_entity_poly.entity_id
_entity_poly.type
_entity_poly.pdbx_seq_one_letter_code
_entity_poly.pdbx_strand_id
1 'polypeptide(L)'
;MPRRAAGHPPHPPTPPPAATDGGRRGRVGWVALVGVVVVAVVLQRPVCAVPIFYESARMSALRLPETTEVGELIYQLRASYTDTRVPLLFSASGECRGGTPQDTGS
;
A
#
# COMPACT_ATOMS: atom_id res chain seq x y z
N MET A 1 -76.53 -31.69 54.13
CA MET A 1 -75.17 -31.77 54.70
C MET A 1 -74.19 -31.05 53.77
N PRO A 2 -73.36 -30.10 54.22
CA PRO A 2 -72.43 -29.38 53.36
C PRO A 2 -71.08 -30.10 53.31
N ARG A 3 -70.41 -30.14 52.14
CA ARG A 3 -69.00 -30.52 52.04
C ARG A 3 -68.26 -29.49 51.18
N ARG A 4 -67.48 -28.64 51.87
CA ARG A 4 -66.37 -27.87 51.28
C ARG A 4 -65.17 -28.81 51.09
N ALA A 5 -64.46 -28.67 49.98
CA ALA A 5 -63.00 -28.82 49.87
C ALA A 5 -62.57 -28.20 48.53
N ALA A 6 -61.92 -27.03 48.58
CA ALA A 6 -60.50 -26.84 48.24
C ALA A 6 -60.25 -26.97 46.72
N GLY A 7 -60.10 -25.90 45.95
CA GLY A 7 -59.09 -24.85 46.11
C GLY A 7 -57.85 -25.23 45.31
N HIS A 8 -57.90 -25.11 43.98
CA HIS A 8 -56.76 -25.37 43.10
C HIS A 8 -55.99 -24.05 42.88
N PRO A 9 -54.69 -23.94 43.24
CA PRO A 9 -53.93 -22.72 43.00
C PRO A 9 -53.55 -22.57 41.52
N PRO A 10 -53.46 -21.33 41.00
CA PRO A 10 -53.07 -21.07 39.61
C PRO A 10 -51.57 -21.34 39.40
N HIS A 11 -51.26 -21.87 38.23
CA HIS A 11 -49.90 -22.21 37.78
C HIS A 11 -49.02 -20.95 37.66
N PRO A 12 -47.73 -20.97 38.07
CA PRO A 12 -46.84 -19.83 37.88
C PRO A 12 -46.43 -19.67 36.39
N PRO A 13 -46.17 -18.44 35.92
CA PRO A 13 -45.74 -18.18 34.55
C PRO A 13 -44.32 -18.70 34.31
N THR A 14 -44.11 -19.34 33.16
CA THR A 14 -42.83 -19.84 32.68
C THR A 14 -41.85 -18.67 32.47
N PRO A 15 -40.59 -18.74 32.95
CA PRO A 15 -39.59 -17.71 32.64
C PRO A 15 -39.19 -17.79 31.15
N PRO A 16 -38.96 -16.66 30.46
CA PRO A 16 -38.40 -16.69 29.12
C PRO A 16 -36.95 -17.22 29.15
N PRO A 17 -36.51 -17.99 28.14
CA PRO A 17 -35.12 -18.42 28.06
C PRO A 17 -34.20 -17.20 27.96
N ALA A 18 -33.15 -17.20 28.78
CA ALA A 18 -32.14 -16.16 28.84
C ALA A 18 -31.51 -15.93 27.45
N ALA A 19 -31.66 -14.71 26.94
CA ALA A 19 -30.96 -14.27 25.74
C ALA A 19 -29.49 -13.99 26.07
N THR A 20 -28.57 -14.91 25.78
CA THR A 20 -27.13 -14.57 25.69
C THR A 20 -26.36 -15.58 24.84
N ASP A 21 -26.54 -15.55 23.53
CA ASP A 21 -25.59 -16.20 22.59
C ASP A 21 -25.15 -15.28 21.44
N GLY A 22 -25.49 -13.99 21.49
CA GLY A 22 -25.17 -13.03 20.43
C GLY A 22 -23.73 -12.50 20.47
N GLY A 23 -23.07 -12.49 21.64
CA GLY A 23 -21.82 -11.74 21.83
C GLY A 23 -20.54 -12.43 21.32
N ARG A 24 -20.47 -13.77 21.38
CA ARG A 24 -19.28 -14.52 20.96
C ARG A 24 -19.15 -14.64 19.44
N ARG A 25 -20.27 -14.85 18.74
CA ARG A 25 -20.28 -14.94 17.27
C ARG A 25 -19.86 -13.63 16.59
N GLY A 26 -20.25 -12.48 17.13
CA GLY A 26 -19.88 -11.17 16.59
C GLY A 26 -18.37 -10.89 16.66
N ARG A 27 -17.70 -11.26 17.76
CA ARG A 27 -16.25 -11.04 17.91
C ARG A 27 -15.43 -11.92 16.97
N VAL A 28 -15.81 -13.18 16.79
CA VAL A 28 -15.11 -14.10 15.88
C VAL A 28 -15.23 -13.61 14.43
N GLY A 29 -16.43 -13.15 14.02
CA GLY A 29 -16.63 -12.55 12.70
C GLY A 29 -15.80 -11.30 12.46
N TRP A 30 -15.65 -10.44 13.48
CA TRP A 30 -14.83 -9.23 13.37
C TRP A 30 -13.33 -9.55 13.28
N VAL A 31 -12.83 -10.49 14.09
CA VAL A 31 -11.42 -10.92 14.03
C VAL A 31 -11.12 -11.59 12.68
N ALA A 32 -12.05 -12.40 12.15
CA ALA A 32 -11.90 -12.97 10.82
C ALA A 32 -11.85 -11.90 9.73
N LEU A 33 -12.72 -10.88 9.79
CA LEU A 33 -12.74 -9.79 8.85
C LEU A 33 -11.46 -8.94 8.92
N VAL A 34 -11.00 -8.60 10.13
CA VAL A 34 -9.73 -7.89 10.32
C VAL A 34 -8.56 -8.73 9.80
N GLY A 35 -8.55 -10.03 10.07
CA GLY A 35 -7.55 -10.95 9.54
C GLY A 35 -7.51 -10.95 8.01
N VAL A 36 -8.68 -11.02 7.35
CA VAL A 36 -8.78 -10.97 5.88
C VAL A 36 -8.30 -9.63 5.33
N VAL A 37 -8.68 -8.51 5.94
CA VAL A 37 -8.24 -7.17 5.51
C VAL A 37 -6.73 -7.02 5.68
N VAL A 38 -6.16 -7.44 6.81
CA VAL A 38 -4.71 -7.39 7.04
C VAL A 38 -3.97 -8.27 6.03
N VAL A 39 -4.44 -9.49 5.79
CA VAL A 39 -3.85 -10.41 4.80
C VAL A 39 -3.95 -9.81 3.39
N ALA A 40 -5.08 -9.23 3.01
CA ALA A 40 -5.26 -8.57 1.71
C ALA A 40 -4.31 -7.37 1.55
N VAL A 41 -4.15 -6.54 2.58
CA VAL A 41 -3.23 -5.39 2.58
C VAL A 41 -1.77 -5.84 2.51
N VAL A 42 -1.41 -6.93 3.19
CA VAL A 42 -0.05 -7.50 3.15
C VAL A 42 0.24 -8.14 1.79
N LEU A 43 -0.73 -8.82 1.18
CA LEU A 43 -0.62 -9.38 -0.17
C LEU A 43 -0.56 -8.31 -1.27
N GLN A 44 -1.12 -7.13 -1.00
CA GLN A 44 -1.05 -5.97 -1.90
C GLN A 44 0.24 -5.15 -1.73
N ARG A 45 1.21 -5.61 -0.94
CA ARG A 45 2.49 -4.91 -0.85
C ARG A 45 3.09 -4.82 -2.25
N PRO A 46 3.34 -3.60 -2.77
CA PRO A 46 4.06 -3.48 -4.02
C PRO A 46 5.42 -4.11 -3.78
N VAL A 47 5.68 -5.23 -4.45
CA VAL A 47 7.03 -5.75 -4.58
C VAL A 47 7.85 -4.55 -5.04
N CYS A 48 8.87 -4.14 -4.29
CA CYS A 48 9.77 -3.08 -4.71
C CYS A 48 10.53 -3.57 -5.93
N ALA A 49 9.91 -3.66 -7.11
CA ALA A 49 10.67 -3.98 -8.30
C ALA A 49 11.42 -2.73 -8.74
N VAL A 50 12.62 -2.99 -9.23
CA VAL A 50 13.54 -1.95 -9.65
C VAL A 50 13.26 -1.68 -11.12
N PRO A 51 13.02 -0.42 -11.54
CA PRO A 51 12.86 -0.10 -12.94
C PRO A 51 14.09 -0.55 -13.74
N ILE A 52 13.87 -1.22 -14.87
CA ILE A 52 14.94 -1.69 -15.74
C ILE A 52 15.21 -0.59 -16.77
N PHE A 53 16.41 0.00 -16.72
CA PHE A 53 16.84 1.00 -17.69
C PHE A 53 17.36 0.35 -18.96
N TYR A 54 16.86 0.81 -20.10
CA TYR A 54 17.36 0.39 -21.41
C TYR A 54 18.59 1.18 -21.80
N GLU A 55 19.56 0.52 -22.44
CA GLU A 55 20.76 1.16 -22.98
C GLU A 55 21.57 1.99 -21.97
N SER A 56 21.60 1.59 -20.69
CA SER A 56 22.31 2.30 -19.62
C SER A 56 23.79 2.55 -19.94
N ALA A 57 24.43 1.66 -20.69
CA ALA A 57 25.81 1.82 -21.17
C ALA A 57 25.99 3.00 -22.15
N ARG A 58 24.96 3.37 -22.92
CA ARG A 58 25.02 4.57 -23.79
C ARG A 58 24.88 5.85 -22.99
N MET A 59 24.10 5.82 -21.91
CA MET A 59 23.94 6.96 -21.01
C MET A 59 25.28 7.33 -20.33
N SER A 60 26.06 6.34 -19.87
CA SER A 60 27.35 6.60 -19.22
C SER A 60 28.42 7.13 -20.19
N ALA A 61 28.26 6.88 -21.48
CA ALA A 61 29.16 7.36 -22.53
C ALA A 61 28.74 8.71 -23.15
N LEU A 62 27.58 9.26 -22.74
CA LEU A 62 27.05 10.47 -23.33
C LEU A 62 27.96 11.66 -23.02
N ARG A 63 28.38 12.37 -24.06
CA ARG A 63 29.12 13.63 -23.96
C ARG A 63 28.30 14.71 -24.64
N LEU A 64 28.05 15.80 -23.92
CA LEU A 64 27.44 16.97 -24.53
C LEU A 64 28.49 17.68 -25.40
N PRO A 65 28.17 18.00 -26.66
CA PRO A 65 28.95 18.94 -27.45
C PRO A 65 29.09 20.29 -26.74
N GLU A 66 30.22 20.97 -26.92
CA GLU A 66 30.49 22.27 -26.29
C GLU A 66 29.46 23.34 -26.66
N THR A 67 28.81 23.19 -27.81
CA THR A 67 27.84 24.14 -28.37
C THR A 67 26.44 23.56 -28.48
N THR A 68 25.98 22.84 -27.44
CA THR A 68 24.62 22.29 -27.42
C THR A 68 23.60 23.41 -27.22
N GLU A 69 22.60 23.49 -28.10
CA GLU A 69 21.57 24.53 -27.98
C GLU A 69 20.56 24.21 -26.88
N VAL A 70 20.01 25.25 -26.25
CA VAL A 70 18.97 25.08 -25.24
C VAL A 70 17.69 24.57 -25.92
N GLY A 71 17.15 23.47 -25.40
CA GLY A 71 15.98 22.81 -25.97
C GLY A 71 16.33 21.67 -26.92
N GLU A 72 17.62 21.44 -27.20
CA GLU A 72 18.06 20.30 -28.00
C GLU A 72 17.90 18.98 -27.22
N LEU A 73 17.29 17.98 -27.87
CA LEU A 73 17.14 16.64 -27.30
C LEU A 73 18.42 15.84 -27.53
N ILE A 74 19.23 15.68 -26.48
CA ILE A 74 20.51 14.97 -26.57
C ILE A 74 20.34 13.45 -26.37
N TYR A 75 19.44 13.05 -25.47
CA TYR A 75 19.19 11.65 -25.17
C TYR A 75 17.80 11.43 -24.57
N GLN A 76 17.14 10.33 -24.95
CA GLN A 76 15.85 9.93 -24.39
C GLN A 76 16.05 8.72 -23.47
N LEU A 77 15.98 8.95 -22.15
CA LEU A 77 16.04 7.89 -21.17
C LEU A 77 14.76 7.04 -21.21
N ARG A 78 14.92 5.71 -21.21
CA ARG A 78 13.81 4.76 -21.19
C ARG A 78 14.02 3.75 -20.07
N ALA A 79 12.96 3.50 -19.32
CA ALA A 79 12.89 2.42 -18.34
C ALA A 79 11.51 1.78 -18.38
N SER A 80 11.42 0.54 -17.91
CA SER A 80 10.15 -0.14 -17.73
C SER A 80 10.10 -0.93 -16.44
N TYR A 81 8.88 -1.30 -16.07
CA TYR A 81 8.58 -2.18 -14.97
C TYR A 81 7.91 -3.43 -15.53
N THR A 82 8.31 -4.61 -15.04
CA THR A 82 7.92 -5.90 -15.64
C THR A 82 6.43 -6.20 -15.52
N ASP A 83 5.77 -5.68 -14.48
CA ASP A 83 4.42 -6.15 -14.10
C ASP A 83 3.32 -5.09 -14.12
N THR A 84 3.63 -3.81 -14.31
CA THR A 84 2.60 -2.75 -14.26
C THR A 84 2.93 -1.57 -15.15
N ARG A 85 1.90 -1.05 -15.83
CA ARG A 85 1.95 0.20 -16.59
C ARG A 85 1.83 1.40 -15.65
N VAL A 86 2.78 1.54 -14.73
CA VAL A 86 2.87 2.73 -13.88
C VAL A 86 3.68 3.80 -14.62
N PRO A 87 3.24 5.07 -14.66
CA PRO A 87 4.08 6.15 -15.18
C PRO A 87 5.34 6.28 -14.32
N LEU A 88 6.50 6.23 -14.97
CA LEU A 88 7.79 6.39 -14.30
C LEU A 88 8.16 7.87 -14.21
N LEU A 89 8.67 8.26 -13.04
CA LEU A 89 9.27 9.57 -12.82
C LEU A 89 10.78 9.46 -12.96
N PHE A 90 11.39 10.42 -13.65
CA PHE A 90 12.83 10.48 -13.88
C PHE A 90 13.38 11.74 -13.19
N SER A 91 14.55 11.59 -12.56
CA SER A 91 15.26 12.69 -11.92
C SER A 91 16.75 12.55 -12.24
N ALA A 92 17.42 13.69 -12.46
CA ALA A 92 18.85 13.76 -12.65
C ALA A 92 19.46 14.53 -11.48
N SER A 93 20.58 14.02 -10.95
CA SER A 93 21.40 14.70 -9.96
C SER A 93 22.81 14.79 -10.51
N GLY A 94 23.46 15.94 -10.34
CA GLY A 94 24.82 16.18 -10.79
C GLY A 94 25.61 16.91 -9.71
N GLU A 95 26.89 16.56 -9.59
CA GLU A 95 27.84 17.30 -8.76
C GLU A 95 28.62 18.27 -9.65
N CYS A 96 28.53 19.57 -9.36
CA CYS A 96 29.40 20.56 -9.97
C CYS A 96 30.80 20.44 -9.37
N ARG A 97 31.68 19.66 -10.01
CA ARG A 97 33.13 19.77 -9.72
C ARG A 97 33.63 21.09 -10.30
N GLY A 98 33.71 22.11 -9.43
CA GLY A 98 34.29 23.40 -9.77
C GLY A 98 35.74 23.24 -10.21
N GLY A 99 36.03 23.57 -11.46
CA GLY A 99 37.38 23.85 -11.90
C GLY A 99 37.84 25.14 -11.25
N THR A 100 38.87 25.09 -10.43
CA THR A 100 39.54 26.29 -9.94
C THR A 100 40.06 27.09 -11.14
N PRO A 101 39.75 28.40 -11.25
CA PRO A 101 40.37 29.23 -12.26
C PRO A 101 41.88 29.25 -11.99
N GLN A 102 42.66 28.72 -12.91
CA GLN A 102 44.11 28.87 -12.90
C GLN A 102 44.38 30.29 -13.38
N ASP A 103 44.65 31.21 -12.45
CA ASP A 103 45.13 32.55 -12.74
C ASP A 103 46.44 32.45 -13.53
N THR A 104 46.37 32.65 -14.84
CA THR A 104 47.54 32.96 -15.67
C THR A 104 47.92 34.41 -15.39
N GLY A 105 48.67 34.62 -14.31
CA GLY A 105 49.39 35.85 -14.05
C GLY A 105 50.58 35.99 -15.01
N SER A 106 50.64 37.16 -15.64
CA SER A 106 51.59 37.58 -16.68
C SER A 106 53.04 37.69 -16.23
#